data_AF-A0AAV2Z1E4-F1
#
_entry.id   AF-A0AAV2Z1E4-F1
#
_cell.length_a   1.000
_cell.length_b   1.000
_cell.length_c   1.000
_cell.angle_alpha   90.00
_cell.angle_beta   90.00
_cell.angle_gamma   90.00
#
_symmetry.space_group_name_H-M   'P 1'
#
loop_
_entity.id
_entity.type
_entity.pdbx_description
1 polymer ?
#
loop_
_entity_poly.entity_id
_entity_poly.type
_entity_poly.pdbx_seq_one_letter_code
_entity_poly.pdbx_strand_id
1 'polypeptide(L)'
;RAPSLGAHRNQAADDQRRGEQPKRMKSDPPSRAPTSVDVFDERLRDVFSFRAAIPLLDEYLSSIQIDDDDPAFLFDWQEDNVNAFVAAANGPNAARVPPWLRTRPPNITASSFIDDVVYRLQPPLAGGRFGHIMLAPNNLQQYGAILVTLSSLQNDVFLQNAARVALPVVNNVEPHLAVTAHLTDSRVHNARPNVIPPTLRNGRPLRQLFI
;
A
#
# COMPACT_ATOMS: atom_id res chain seq x y z
N ARG A 1 82.09 -21.50 -14.53
CA ARG A 1 80.99 -22.42 -14.14
C ARG A 1 80.02 -22.50 -15.32
N ALA A 2 80.15 -23.55 -16.13
CA ALA A 2 79.12 -23.98 -17.08
C ALA A 2 78.20 -24.99 -16.37
N PRO A 3 76.96 -25.13 -16.83
CA PRO A 3 76.44 -26.47 -17.15
C PRO A 3 75.56 -26.41 -18.42
N SER A 4 75.07 -27.48 -19.04
CA SER A 4 75.40 -28.90 -19.15
C SER A 4 74.38 -29.42 -20.18
N LEU A 5 74.83 -30.27 -21.08
CA LEU A 5 73.99 -31.06 -21.98
C LEU A 5 73.09 -32.04 -21.21
N GLY A 6 71.98 -32.38 -21.84
CA GLY A 6 71.14 -33.55 -21.54
C GLY A 6 69.67 -33.24 -21.85
N ALA A 7 68.84 -34.07 -22.46
CA ALA A 7 68.95 -35.27 -23.28
C ALA A 7 67.49 -35.65 -23.60
N HIS A 8 67.23 -36.05 -24.85
CA HIS A 8 66.15 -36.94 -25.31
C HIS A 8 64.73 -36.83 -24.72
N ARG A 9 63.73 -36.66 -25.61
CA ARG A 9 62.88 -37.79 -26.03
C ARG A 9 61.97 -37.45 -27.21
N ASN A 10 62.05 -38.29 -28.24
CA ASN A 10 61.01 -38.49 -29.24
C ASN A 10 59.76 -39.05 -28.55
N GLN A 11 58.58 -38.59 -28.96
CA GLN A 11 57.38 -39.42 -28.91
C GLN A 11 56.44 -39.05 -30.05
N ALA A 12 56.27 -40.03 -30.92
CA ALA A 12 55.31 -40.07 -32.00
C ALA A 12 53.89 -40.19 -31.45
N ALA A 13 52.96 -39.69 -32.26
CA ALA A 13 51.61 -40.17 -32.50
C ALA A 13 50.92 -40.94 -31.36
N ASP A 14 49.85 -40.34 -30.83
CA ASP A 14 48.64 -41.13 -30.63
C ASP A 14 47.40 -40.30 -30.91
N ASP A 15 46.51 -40.96 -31.61
CA ASP A 15 45.26 -40.50 -32.18
C ASP A 15 44.15 -40.57 -31.11
N GLN A 16 43.00 -39.96 -31.40
CA GLN A 16 41.72 -40.04 -30.65
C GLN A 16 41.57 -39.23 -29.35
N ARG A 17 40.75 -38.17 -29.42
CA ARG A 17 39.34 -38.18 -28.98
C ARG A 17 38.74 -36.77 -29.04
N ARG A 18 37.85 -36.56 -30.01
CA ARG A 18 36.83 -35.49 -29.95
C ARG A 18 35.93 -35.75 -28.74
N GLY A 19 36.04 -34.91 -27.72
CA GLY A 19 35.07 -34.79 -26.64
C GLY A 19 34.35 -33.45 -26.79
N GLU A 20 33.08 -33.48 -27.17
CA GLU A 20 32.18 -32.33 -27.14
C GLU A 20 31.97 -31.89 -25.69
N GLN A 21 32.38 -30.67 -25.35
CA GLN A 21 32.04 -30.05 -24.06
C GLN A 21 30.61 -29.47 -24.15
N PRO A 22 29.69 -29.83 -23.24
CA PRO A 22 28.39 -29.15 -23.17
C PRO A 22 28.56 -27.72 -22.69
N LYS A 23 28.00 -26.76 -23.43
CA LYS A 23 27.84 -25.36 -23.00
C LYS A 23 27.12 -25.35 -21.65
N ARG A 24 27.76 -24.78 -20.62
CA ARG A 24 27.10 -24.42 -19.36
C ARG A 24 25.90 -23.53 -19.65
N MET A 25 24.69 -24.07 -19.49
CA MET A 25 23.48 -23.26 -19.37
C MET A 25 23.62 -22.43 -18.09
N LYS A 26 23.53 -21.10 -18.23
CA LYS A 26 23.26 -20.22 -17.09
C LYS A 26 21.89 -20.62 -16.56
N SER A 27 21.86 -21.25 -15.39
CA SER A 27 20.63 -21.42 -14.63
C SER A 27 20.13 -20.03 -14.25
N ASP A 28 18.94 -19.66 -14.73
CA ASP A 28 18.22 -18.52 -14.20
C ASP A 28 18.10 -18.67 -12.68
N PRO A 29 18.20 -17.57 -11.90
CA PRO A 29 18.03 -17.65 -10.47
C PRO A 29 16.63 -18.23 -10.14
N PRO A 30 16.52 -19.08 -9.10
CA PRO A 30 15.25 -19.72 -8.78
C PRO A 30 14.21 -18.65 -8.48
N SER A 31 13.12 -18.68 -9.25
CA SER A 31 11.94 -17.84 -9.03
C SER A 31 11.45 -18.08 -7.60
N ARG A 32 11.54 -17.05 -6.75
CA ARG A 32 11.09 -17.10 -5.37
C ARG A 32 9.59 -17.36 -5.38
N ALA A 33 9.13 -18.43 -4.73
CA ALA A 33 7.70 -18.67 -4.54
C ALA A 33 7.08 -17.46 -3.82
N PRO A 34 5.94 -16.93 -4.30
CA PRO A 34 5.29 -15.77 -3.69
C PRO A 34 4.97 -16.09 -2.23
N THR A 35 5.27 -15.15 -1.33
CA THR A 35 4.86 -15.30 0.07
C THR A 35 3.35 -15.15 0.18
N SER A 36 2.75 -15.63 1.28
CA SER A 36 1.31 -15.46 1.52
C SER A 36 0.87 -13.98 1.44
N VAL A 37 1.73 -13.06 1.88
CA VAL A 37 1.50 -11.61 1.78
C VAL A 37 1.46 -11.14 0.33
N ASP A 38 2.38 -11.60 -0.52
CA ASP A 38 2.41 -11.23 -1.95
C ASP A 38 1.15 -11.69 -2.68
N VAL A 39 0.59 -12.84 -2.28
CA VAL A 39 -0.66 -13.39 -2.85
C VAL A 39 -1.86 -12.54 -2.46
N PHE A 40 -1.95 -12.08 -1.20
CA PHE A 40 -3.03 -11.20 -0.77
C PHE A 40 -2.93 -9.81 -1.41
N ASP A 41 -1.73 -9.23 -1.47
CA ASP A 41 -1.51 -7.92 -2.11
C ASP A 41 -1.92 -7.95 -3.60
N GLU A 42 -1.65 -9.05 -4.33
CA GLU A 42 -2.15 -9.22 -5.70
C GLU A 42 -3.68 -9.30 -5.77
N ARG A 43 -4.30 -10.10 -4.90
CA ARG A 43 -5.77 -10.28 -4.85
C ARG A 43 -6.53 -9.01 -4.44
N LEU A 44 -5.87 -8.12 -3.71
CA LEU A 44 -6.46 -6.89 -3.17
C LEU A 44 -6.10 -5.62 -3.96
N ARG A 45 -5.28 -5.73 -5.02
CA ARG A 45 -4.80 -4.57 -5.79
C ARG A 45 -5.92 -3.63 -6.23
N ASP A 46 -7.05 -4.18 -6.65
CA ASP A 46 -8.18 -3.41 -7.16
C ASP A 46 -9.38 -3.44 -6.18
N VAL A 47 -9.13 -3.73 -4.91
CA VAL A 47 -10.15 -3.81 -3.86
C VAL A 47 -10.07 -2.59 -2.96
N PHE A 48 -11.10 -1.74 -3.07
CA PHE A 48 -11.18 -0.45 -2.37
C PHE A 48 -12.10 -0.45 -1.15
N SER A 49 -12.83 -1.54 -0.91
CA SER A 49 -13.76 -1.63 0.21
C SER A 49 -13.51 -2.90 1.02
N PHE A 50 -13.35 -2.76 2.34
CA PHE A 50 -13.30 -3.93 3.21
C PHE A 50 -14.57 -4.80 3.10
N ARG A 51 -15.72 -4.19 2.78
CA ARG A 51 -17.00 -4.91 2.60
C ARG A 51 -16.98 -5.81 1.36
N ALA A 52 -16.25 -5.42 0.32
CA ALA A 52 -16.05 -6.25 -0.87
C ALA A 52 -15.05 -7.38 -0.65
N ALA A 53 -14.24 -7.29 0.42
CA ALA A 53 -13.15 -8.21 0.72
C ALA A 53 -13.45 -9.19 1.87
N ILE A 54 -14.69 -9.27 2.36
CA ILE A 54 -15.06 -10.02 3.58
C ILE A 54 -14.45 -11.43 3.61
N PRO A 55 -14.57 -12.28 2.56
CA PRO A 55 -14.00 -13.64 2.61
C PRO A 55 -12.47 -13.66 2.75
N LEU A 56 -11.77 -12.70 2.13
CA LEU A 56 -10.32 -12.56 2.21
C LEU A 56 -9.87 -12.05 3.58
N LEU A 57 -10.64 -11.10 4.13
CA LEU A 57 -10.39 -10.55 5.45
C LEU A 57 -10.59 -11.60 6.52
N ASP A 58 -11.68 -12.37 6.49
CA ASP A 58 -11.91 -13.43 7.48
C ASP A 58 -10.80 -14.51 7.40
N GLU A 59 -10.34 -14.86 6.19
CA GLU A 59 -9.18 -15.76 5.99
C GLU A 59 -7.93 -15.19 6.68
N TYR A 60 -7.61 -13.92 6.42
CA TYR A 60 -6.42 -13.28 6.99
C TYR A 60 -6.53 -13.03 8.51
N LEU A 61 -7.70 -12.59 8.99
CA LEU A 61 -7.98 -12.34 10.40
C LEU A 61 -7.91 -13.63 11.23
N SER A 62 -8.16 -14.79 10.63
CA SER A 62 -7.93 -16.08 11.30
C SER A 62 -6.45 -16.37 11.59
N SER A 63 -5.53 -15.66 10.95
CA SER A 63 -4.07 -15.85 11.07
C SER A 63 -3.38 -14.84 11.99
N ILE A 64 -4.09 -13.82 12.48
CA ILE A 64 -3.56 -12.77 13.35
C ILE A 64 -4.43 -12.58 14.60
N GLN A 65 -3.88 -11.95 15.63
CA GLN A 65 -4.64 -11.56 16.82
C GLN A 65 -5.19 -10.14 16.63
N ILE A 66 -6.49 -9.98 16.84
CA ILE A 66 -7.20 -8.69 16.89
C ILE A 66 -8.11 -8.71 18.10
N ASP A 67 -7.91 -7.75 18.99
CA ASP A 67 -8.71 -7.53 20.20
C ASP A 67 -8.68 -6.04 20.58
N ASP A 68 -9.08 -5.71 21.81
CA ASP A 68 -9.12 -4.32 22.29
C ASP A 68 -7.70 -3.72 22.52
N ASP A 69 -6.69 -4.56 22.74
CA ASP A 69 -5.29 -4.14 22.90
C ASP A 69 -4.57 -4.03 21.55
N ASP A 70 -5.00 -4.85 20.57
CA ASP A 70 -4.46 -4.93 19.21
C ASP A 70 -5.51 -4.68 18.10
N PRO A 71 -6.23 -3.53 18.09
CA PRO A 71 -7.28 -3.25 17.11
C PRO A 71 -6.81 -3.15 15.66
N ALA A 72 -7.71 -3.50 14.73
CA ALA A 72 -7.61 -3.19 13.31
C ALA A 72 -8.31 -1.87 12.95
N PHE A 73 -7.72 -1.15 11.98
CA PHE A 73 -8.31 0.03 11.36
C PHE A 73 -8.67 -0.30 9.90
N LEU A 74 -9.95 -0.14 9.55
CA LEU A 74 -10.51 -0.53 8.26
C LEU A 74 -10.91 0.68 7.41
N PHE A 75 -10.80 0.54 6.09
CA PHE A 75 -11.20 1.53 5.10
C PHE A 75 -12.26 0.96 4.15
N ASP A 76 -13.31 1.75 3.95
CA ASP A 76 -14.28 1.63 2.88
C ASP A 76 -14.18 2.87 1.99
N TRP A 77 -13.28 2.81 1.01
CA TRP A 77 -13.05 3.89 0.07
C TRP A 77 -14.26 4.05 -0.85
N GLN A 78 -14.77 5.27 -0.92
CA GLN A 78 -15.90 5.62 -1.78
C GLN A 78 -15.35 5.85 -3.20
N GLU A 79 -15.18 4.78 -3.97
CA GLU A 79 -14.42 4.77 -5.22
C GLU A 79 -14.83 5.88 -6.20
N ASP A 80 -16.13 6.11 -6.39
CA ASP A 80 -16.63 7.20 -7.25
C ASP A 80 -16.17 8.58 -6.76
N ASN A 81 -16.21 8.81 -5.44
CA ASN A 81 -15.75 10.06 -4.84
C ASN A 81 -14.22 10.20 -4.97
N VAL A 82 -13.47 9.11 -4.81
CA VAL A 82 -12.02 9.12 -4.99
C VAL A 82 -11.68 9.42 -6.46
N ASN A 83 -12.37 8.81 -7.42
CA ASN A 83 -12.20 9.06 -8.85
C ASN A 83 -12.48 10.53 -9.22
N ALA A 84 -13.59 11.09 -8.72
CA ALA A 84 -13.90 12.51 -8.90
C ALA A 84 -12.83 13.41 -8.27
N PHE A 85 -12.38 13.06 -7.06
CA PHE A 85 -11.32 13.78 -6.35
C PHE A 85 -10.00 13.80 -7.13
N VAL A 86 -9.52 12.65 -7.62
CA VAL A 86 -8.24 12.59 -8.33
C VAL A 86 -8.31 13.32 -9.68
N ALA A 87 -9.47 13.32 -10.34
CA ALA A 87 -9.67 14.14 -11.53
C ALA A 87 -9.49 15.64 -11.24
N ALA A 88 -10.04 16.13 -10.12
CA ALA A 88 -9.82 17.51 -9.69
C ALA A 88 -8.37 17.77 -9.23
N ALA A 89 -7.75 16.81 -8.53
CA ALA A 89 -6.37 16.90 -8.05
C ALA A 89 -5.34 16.95 -9.17
N ASN A 90 -5.63 16.32 -10.31
CA ASN A 90 -4.82 16.38 -11.52
C ASN A 90 -5.01 17.67 -12.34
N GLY A 91 -5.99 18.51 -11.97
CA GLY A 91 -6.30 19.75 -12.68
C GLY A 91 -5.20 20.81 -12.58
N PRO A 92 -5.21 21.81 -13.49
CA PRO A 92 -4.17 22.84 -13.58
C PRO A 92 -4.08 23.78 -12.38
N ASN A 93 -5.12 23.82 -11.54
CA ASN A 93 -5.21 24.68 -10.35
C ASN A 93 -4.95 23.92 -9.04
N ALA A 94 -4.26 22.78 -9.11
CA ALA A 94 -3.80 22.07 -7.93
C ALA A 94 -2.99 23.02 -7.04
N ALA A 95 -3.39 23.16 -5.76
CA ALA A 95 -2.55 23.79 -4.77
C ALA A 95 -1.19 23.07 -4.69
N ARG A 96 -0.21 23.66 -3.99
CA ARG A 96 1.09 23.01 -3.80
C ARG A 96 0.89 21.58 -3.28
N VAL A 97 1.29 20.61 -4.12
CA VAL A 97 1.13 19.19 -3.82
C VAL A 97 1.95 18.85 -2.57
N PRO A 98 1.38 18.18 -1.57
CA PRO A 98 2.06 17.96 -0.31
C PRO A 98 3.21 16.96 -0.49
N PRO A 99 4.31 17.07 0.29
CA PRO A 99 5.47 16.20 0.12
C PRO A 99 5.19 14.71 0.28
N TRP A 100 4.19 14.34 1.09
CA TRP A 100 3.84 12.95 1.37
C TRP A 100 3.21 12.22 0.17
N LEU A 101 2.58 12.96 -0.75
CA LEU A 101 2.01 12.37 -1.96
C LEU A 101 3.15 12.00 -2.92
N ARG A 102 3.28 10.73 -3.27
CA ARG A 102 4.40 10.21 -4.08
C ARG A 102 4.09 10.36 -5.56
N THR A 103 2.84 10.11 -5.93
CA THR A 103 2.35 10.30 -7.30
C THR A 103 1.96 11.77 -7.49
N ARG A 104 2.48 12.40 -8.55
CA ARG A 104 2.27 13.83 -8.79
C ARG A 104 1.22 14.04 -9.89
N PRO A 105 0.41 15.12 -9.80
CA PRO A 105 -0.38 15.59 -10.92
C PRO A 105 0.48 15.74 -12.20
N PRO A 106 -0.06 15.43 -13.39
CA PRO A 106 -1.43 15.00 -13.66
C PRO A 106 -1.61 13.46 -13.65
N ASN A 107 -0.70 12.70 -13.03
CA ASN A 107 -0.66 11.23 -13.13
C ASN A 107 -1.31 10.51 -11.93
N ILE A 108 -2.05 11.22 -11.07
CA ILE A 108 -2.68 10.59 -9.90
C ILE A 108 -3.86 9.74 -10.37
N THR A 109 -3.85 8.46 -10.04
CA THR A 109 -5.01 7.55 -10.15
C THR A 109 -5.62 7.28 -8.78
N ALA A 110 -6.84 6.74 -8.73
CA ALA A 110 -7.47 6.32 -7.46
C ALA A 110 -6.57 5.37 -6.68
N SER A 111 -6.07 4.30 -7.31
CA SER A 111 -5.14 3.35 -6.68
C SER A 111 -3.90 4.04 -6.16
N SER A 112 -3.24 4.90 -6.96
CA SER A 112 -2.01 5.59 -6.53
C SER A 112 -2.24 6.55 -5.36
N PHE A 113 -3.41 7.21 -5.31
CA PHE A 113 -3.75 8.12 -4.23
C PHE A 113 -4.03 7.35 -2.93
N ILE A 114 -4.83 6.29 -3.03
CA ILE A 114 -5.12 5.42 -1.90
C ILE A 114 -3.84 4.77 -1.37
N ASP A 115 -2.97 4.30 -2.26
CA ASP A 115 -1.64 3.80 -1.91
C ASP A 115 -0.81 4.84 -1.18
N ASP A 116 -0.78 6.09 -1.66
CA ASP A 116 -0.02 7.15 -1.00
C ASP A 116 -0.58 7.48 0.39
N VAL A 117 -1.91 7.44 0.59
CA VAL A 117 -2.54 7.61 1.90
C VAL A 117 -2.20 6.44 2.82
N VAL A 118 -2.38 5.20 2.37
CA VAL A 118 -2.07 4.00 3.17
C VAL A 118 -0.58 3.92 3.49
N TYR A 119 0.29 4.25 2.54
CA TYR A 119 1.73 4.31 2.74
C TYR A 119 2.11 5.37 3.79
N ARG A 120 1.42 6.53 3.79
CA ARG A 120 1.60 7.57 4.80
C ARG A 120 1.16 7.12 6.19
N LEU A 121 0.17 6.24 6.28
CA LEU A 121 -0.36 5.70 7.53
C LEU A 121 0.37 4.45 8.02
N GLN A 122 1.13 3.76 7.16
CA GLN A 122 1.74 2.48 7.50
C GLN A 122 3.03 2.65 8.33
N PRO A 123 4.23 3.00 7.81
CA PRO A 123 5.40 3.17 8.69
C PRO A 123 5.56 4.62 9.17
N PRO A 124 5.73 4.91 10.48
CA PRO A 124 5.82 3.99 11.63
C PRO A 124 4.50 3.86 12.44
N LEU A 125 3.35 4.20 11.86
CA LEU A 125 2.12 4.39 12.64
C LEU A 125 1.26 3.13 12.79
N ALA A 126 1.33 2.17 11.87
CA ALA A 126 0.57 0.93 11.93
C ALA A 126 1.48 -0.28 12.16
N GLY A 127 0.96 -1.33 12.80
CA GLY A 127 1.70 -2.58 12.99
C GLY A 127 1.78 -3.44 11.72
N GLY A 128 0.87 -3.22 10.76
CA GLY A 128 0.85 -3.92 9.48
C GLY A 128 -0.16 -3.33 8.51
N ARG A 129 -0.22 -3.88 7.31
CA ARG A 129 -1.24 -3.55 6.29
C ARG A 129 -1.77 -4.82 5.64
N PHE A 130 -2.98 -4.74 5.13
CA PHE A 130 -3.57 -5.75 4.26
C PHE A 130 -4.27 -5.03 3.09
N GLY A 131 -3.58 -4.98 1.94
CA GLY A 131 -3.99 -4.19 0.79
C GLY A 131 -4.22 -2.71 1.11
N HIS A 132 -5.26 -2.13 0.51
CA HIS A 132 -5.69 -0.74 0.73
C HIS A 132 -6.72 -0.57 1.86
N ILE A 133 -7.16 -1.67 2.45
CA ILE A 133 -8.43 -1.73 3.20
C ILE A 133 -8.25 -1.94 4.69
N MET A 134 -7.07 -2.33 5.16
CA MET A 134 -6.83 -2.55 6.59
C MET A 134 -5.39 -2.22 7.01
N LEU A 135 -5.28 -1.60 8.19
CA LEU A 135 -4.04 -1.43 8.94
C LEU A 135 -4.20 -2.18 10.26
N ALA A 136 -3.39 -3.22 10.50
CA ALA A 136 -3.53 -4.09 11.65
C ALA A 136 -2.33 -5.05 11.81
N PRO A 137 -2.16 -5.66 13.01
CA PRO A 137 -2.72 -5.18 14.29
C PRO A 137 -2.09 -3.84 14.69
N ASN A 138 -2.74 -3.08 15.57
CA ASN A 138 -2.18 -1.83 16.08
C ASN A 138 -2.31 -1.78 17.59
N ASN A 139 -1.24 -1.45 18.30
CA ASN A 139 -1.38 -1.05 19.69
C ASN A 139 -2.11 0.31 19.81
N LEU A 140 -2.50 0.69 21.02
CA LEU A 140 -3.21 1.95 21.27
C LEU A 140 -2.48 3.20 20.74
N GLN A 141 -1.15 3.24 20.84
CA GLN A 141 -0.37 4.38 20.36
C GLN A 141 -0.40 4.47 18.82
N GLN A 142 -0.23 3.34 18.15
CA GLN A 142 -0.32 3.20 16.70
C GLN A 142 -1.71 3.61 16.20
N TYR A 143 -2.76 3.05 16.82
CA TYR A 143 -4.15 3.35 16.49
C TYR A 143 -4.48 4.84 16.66
N GLY A 144 -4.07 5.45 17.78
CA GLY A 144 -4.22 6.89 17.99
C GLY A 144 -3.46 7.73 16.96
N ALA A 145 -2.27 7.30 16.55
CA ALA A 145 -1.46 8.00 15.55
C ALA A 145 -2.08 7.95 14.14
N ILE A 146 -2.76 6.85 13.79
CA ILE A 146 -3.54 6.75 12.55
C ILE A 146 -4.65 7.81 12.54
N LEU A 147 -5.45 7.90 13.61
CA LEU A 147 -6.53 8.88 13.75
C LEU A 147 -6.03 10.33 13.65
N VAL A 148 -4.93 10.65 14.34
CA VAL A 148 -4.31 11.98 14.29
C VAL A 148 -3.81 12.29 12.88
N THR A 149 -3.22 11.32 12.20
CA THR A 149 -2.68 11.52 10.85
C THR A 149 -3.80 11.70 9.83
N LEU A 150 -4.87 10.92 9.90
CA LEU A 150 -6.07 11.14 9.09
C LEU A 150 -6.63 12.54 9.32
N SER A 151 -6.74 12.98 10.57
CA SER A 151 -7.16 14.35 10.91
C SER A 151 -6.23 15.42 10.30
N SER A 152 -4.92 15.17 10.29
CA SER A 152 -3.95 16.05 9.62
C SER A 152 -4.10 16.05 8.09
N LEU A 153 -4.45 14.91 7.48
CA LEU A 153 -4.72 14.83 6.03
C LEU A 153 -6.00 15.59 5.68
N GLN A 154 -7.04 15.50 6.50
CA GLN A 154 -8.24 16.35 6.32
C GLN A 154 -7.91 17.85 6.43
N ASN A 155 -6.89 18.21 7.21
CA ASN A 155 -6.38 19.58 7.30
C ASN A 155 -5.54 20.02 6.08
N ASP A 156 -5.22 19.15 5.13
CA ASP A 156 -4.33 19.49 4.03
C ASP A 156 -5.03 20.42 3.01
N VAL A 157 -4.35 21.51 2.63
CA VAL A 157 -4.91 22.53 1.71
C VAL A 157 -5.16 21.97 0.32
N PHE A 158 -4.26 21.10 -0.17
CA PHE A 158 -4.39 20.48 -1.48
C PHE A 158 -5.58 19.51 -1.49
N LEU A 159 -5.72 18.66 -0.46
CA LEU A 159 -6.88 17.77 -0.33
C LEU A 159 -8.19 18.56 -0.24
N GLN A 160 -8.26 19.56 0.62
CA GLN A 160 -9.49 20.37 0.78
C GLN A 160 -9.88 21.11 -0.51
N ASN A 161 -8.90 21.61 -1.27
CA ASN A 161 -9.18 22.30 -2.53
C ASN A 161 -9.70 21.34 -3.60
N ALA A 162 -9.06 20.17 -3.77
CA ALA A 162 -9.51 19.16 -4.72
C ALA A 162 -10.90 18.63 -4.36
N ALA A 163 -11.13 18.29 -3.08
CA ALA A 163 -12.42 17.83 -2.59
C ALA A 163 -13.52 18.88 -2.77
N ARG A 164 -13.23 20.17 -2.55
CA ARG A 164 -14.23 21.24 -2.76
C ARG A 164 -14.69 21.34 -4.20
N VAL A 165 -13.81 21.07 -5.17
CA VAL A 165 -14.14 21.07 -6.59
C VAL A 165 -14.90 19.80 -6.99
N ALA A 166 -14.43 18.65 -6.54
CA ALA A 166 -14.94 17.35 -6.97
C ALA A 166 -16.23 16.90 -6.28
N LEU A 167 -16.42 17.29 -5.02
CA LEU A 167 -17.36 16.65 -4.12
C LEU A 167 -18.40 17.65 -3.59
N PRO A 168 -19.36 18.11 -4.42
CA PRO A 168 -20.37 19.08 -3.98
C PRO A 168 -21.26 18.48 -2.87
N VAL A 169 -21.62 19.32 -1.88
CA VAL A 169 -22.66 18.93 -0.90
C VAL A 169 -24.01 19.01 -1.60
N VAL A 170 -24.74 17.91 -1.64
CA VAL A 170 -26.07 17.82 -2.25
C VAL A 170 -27.05 17.38 -1.18
N ASN A 171 -28.17 18.10 -1.01
CA ASN A 171 -29.20 17.78 -0.01
C ASN A 171 -28.65 17.63 1.42
N ASN A 172 -27.69 18.46 1.81
CA ASN A 172 -26.97 18.40 3.09
C ASN A 172 -26.21 17.09 3.35
N VAL A 173 -25.99 16.26 2.33
CA VAL A 173 -25.13 15.09 2.40
C VAL A 173 -23.74 15.50 1.94
N GLU A 174 -22.77 15.43 2.84
CA GLU A 174 -21.37 15.64 2.50
C GLU A 174 -20.75 14.33 1.97
N PRO A 175 -20.26 14.28 0.73
CA PRO A 175 -19.46 13.17 0.23
C PRO A 175 -18.10 13.07 0.91
N HIS A 176 -17.66 11.84 1.17
CA HIS A 176 -16.38 11.49 1.80
C HIS A 176 -15.50 10.65 0.87
N LEU A 177 -14.18 10.65 1.08
CA LEU A 177 -13.26 9.77 0.35
C LEU A 177 -13.25 8.36 0.92
N ALA A 178 -13.35 8.20 2.24
CA ALA A 178 -13.51 6.91 2.88
C ALA A 178 -14.41 6.97 4.11
N VAL A 179 -15.16 5.90 4.33
CA VAL A 179 -15.74 5.56 5.62
C VAL A 179 -14.78 4.62 6.32
N THR A 180 -14.50 4.87 7.59
CA THR A 180 -13.53 4.12 8.36
C THR A 180 -14.21 3.37 9.51
N ALA A 181 -13.65 2.21 9.86
CA ALA A 181 -14.15 1.40 10.95
C ALA A 181 -13.00 0.87 11.81
N HIS A 182 -13.29 0.52 13.05
CA HIS A 182 -12.41 -0.28 13.89
C HIS A 182 -12.97 -1.66 14.08
N LEU A 183 -12.07 -2.57 14.37
CA LEU A 183 -12.38 -3.95 14.64
C LEU A 183 -11.50 -4.44 15.79
N THR A 184 -12.13 -4.97 16.83
CA THR A 184 -11.49 -5.57 18.02
C THR A 184 -11.90 -7.03 18.18
N ASP A 185 -12.30 -7.67 17.07
CA ASP A 185 -12.61 -9.09 16.98
C ASP A 185 -12.12 -9.61 15.62
N SER A 186 -11.74 -10.88 15.57
CA SER A 186 -11.44 -11.64 14.34
C SER A 186 -12.54 -11.68 13.27
N ARG A 187 -13.76 -11.19 13.54
CA ARG A 187 -14.91 -11.21 12.60
C ARG A 187 -15.20 -9.84 12.03
N VAL A 188 -14.97 -9.64 10.73
CA VAL A 188 -15.14 -8.33 10.07
C VAL A 188 -16.57 -7.77 10.18
N HIS A 189 -17.58 -8.64 10.32
CA HIS A 189 -18.98 -8.22 10.53
C HIS A 189 -19.21 -7.44 11.83
N ASN A 190 -18.30 -7.56 12.80
CA ASN A 190 -18.34 -6.84 14.06
C ASN A 190 -17.64 -5.47 13.98
N ALA A 191 -17.16 -5.06 12.80
CA ALA A 191 -16.55 -3.76 12.59
C ALA A 191 -17.53 -2.62 12.94
N ARG A 192 -17.03 -1.63 13.67
CA ARG A 192 -17.80 -0.48 14.13
C ARG A 192 -17.25 0.80 13.50
N PRO A 193 -18.09 1.78 13.16
CA PRO A 193 -17.62 3.05 12.63
C PRO A 193 -16.60 3.70 13.57
N ASN A 194 -15.56 4.28 12.99
CA ASN A 194 -14.73 5.22 13.73
C ASN A 194 -15.47 6.55 13.88
N VAL A 195 -14.94 7.41 14.75
CA VAL A 195 -15.39 8.78 14.87
C VAL A 195 -14.19 9.67 14.70
N ILE A 196 -14.02 10.19 13.47
CA ILE A 196 -13.01 11.21 13.19
C ILE A 196 -13.69 12.58 13.28
N PRO A 197 -13.36 13.42 14.28
CA PRO A 197 -14.05 14.68 14.47
C PRO A 197 -13.82 15.61 13.27
N PRO A 198 -14.82 16.44 12.91
CA PRO A 198 -14.63 17.46 11.90
C PRO A 198 -13.52 18.41 12.30
N THR A 199 -12.67 18.71 11.33
CA THR A 199 -11.57 19.65 11.50
C THR A 199 -12.06 21.08 11.30
N LEU A 200 -11.55 22.02 12.09
CA LEU A 200 -11.82 23.44 11.95
C LEU A 200 -10.59 24.19 11.44
N ARG A 201 -10.78 25.09 10.46
CA ARG A 201 -9.77 26.08 10.06
C ARG A 201 -10.35 27.47 10.21
N ASN A 202 -9.72 28.31 11.05
CA ASN A 202 -10.20 29.65 11.37
C ASN A 202 -11.67 29.66 11.85
N GLY A 203 -12.05 28.67 12.67
CA GLY A 203 -13.41 28.53 13.20
C GLY A 203 -14.46 28.01 12.20
N ARG A 204 -14.08 27.67 10.97
CA ARG A 204 -14.99 27.09 9.97
C ARG A 204 -14.72 25.60 9.79
N PRO A 205 -15.76 24.75 9.69
CA PRO A 205 -15.58 23.34 9.39
C PRO A 205 -14.98 23.16 8.00
N LEU A 206 -13.95 22.32 7.93
CA LEU A 206 -13.42 21.76 6.69
C LEU A 206 -14.29 20.58 6.27
N ARG A 207 -14.16 20.16 5.01
CA ARG A 207 -14.83 18.95 4.52
C ARG A 207 -14.31 17.73 5.26
N GLN A 208 -15.21 16.88 5.71
CA GLN A 208 -14.82 15.56 6.24
C GLN A 208 -14.48 14.65 5.07
N LEU A 209 -13.21 14.29 4.93
CA LEU A 209 -12.75 13.39 3.86
C LEU A 209 -12.70 11.94 4.33
N PHE A 210 -12.51 11.73 5.63
CA PHE A 210 -12.47 10.43 6.29
C PHE A 210 -13.39 10.48 7.50
N ILE A 211 -14.36 9.59 7.59
CA ILE A 211 -15.31 9.53 8.71
C ILE A 211 -15.24 8.23 9.49
#